data_AF-A0A7V3A5V7-F1
#
_entry.id   AF-A0A7V3A5V7-F1
#
_cell.length_a   1.000
_cell.length_b   1.000
_cell.length_c   1.000
_cell.angle_alpha   90.00
_cell.angle_beta   90.00
_cell.angle_gamma   90.00
#
_symmetry.space_group_name_H-M   'P 1'
#
loop_
_entity.id
_entity.type
_entity.pdbx_description
1 polymer ?
#
loop_
_entity_poly.entity_id
_entity_poly.type
_entity_poly.pdbx_seq_one_letter_code
_entity_poly.pdbx_strand_id
1 'polypeptide(L)' 'MSISKEQEELYKKTLEDVRAQLAAIDGEVEKELQRVRQTLAQLQEQKKSLKMVYEGIAKLLGIESDLEEDATDTSIPKM' A
#
# COMPACT_ATOMS: atom_id res chain seq x y z
N MET A 1 -42.10 -12.76 20.86
CA MET A 1 -41.98 -13.81 19.83
C MET A 1 -40.55 -14.29 19.82
N SER A 2 -40.32 -15.58 20.04
CA SER A 2 -39.02 -16.23 19.87
C SER A 2 -38.86 -16.66 18.42
N ILE A 3 -37.68 -16.47 17.83
CA ILE A 3 -37.38 -17.00 16.49
C ILE A 3 -37.47 -18.53 16.49
N SER A 4 -37.86 -19.12 15.37
CA SER A 4 -37.86 -20.58 15.19
C SER A 4 -36.43 -21.12 15.06
N LYS A 5 -36.24 -22.43 15.29
CA LYS A 5 -34.93 -23.07 15.09
C LYS A 5 -34.40 -22.93 13.66
N GLU A 6 -35.29 -23.03 12.66
CA GLU A 6 -34.93 -22.83 11.25
C GLU A 6 -34.47 -21.40 10.97
N GLN A 7 -35.11 -20.40 11.60
CA GLN A 7 -34.67 -19.01 11.51
C GLN A 7 -33.31 -18.82 12.18
N GLU A 8 -33.08 -19.45 13.34
CA GLU A 8 -31.79 -19.41 14.03
C GLU A 8 -30.66 -20.01 13.18
N GLU A 9 -30.89 -21.16 12.55
CA GLU A 9 -29.92 -21.80 11.65
C GLU A 9 -29.62 -20.94 10.42
N LEU A 10 -30.65 -20.33 9.81
CA LEU A 10 -30.48 -19.41 8.68
C LEU A 10 -29.62 -18.18 9.07
N TYR A 11 -29.87 -17.61 10.24
CA TYR A 11 -29.08 -16.47 10.72
C TYR A 11 -27.64 -16.85 11.04
N LYS A 12 -27.40 -18.03 11.62
CA LYS A 12 -26.04 -18.54 11.85
C LYS A 12 -25.27 -18.69 10.55
N LYS A 13 -25.89 -19.31 9.54
CA LYS A 13 -25.28 -19.46 8.22
C LYS A 13 -24.98 -18.10 7.57
N THR A 14 -25.94 -17.17 7.63
CA THR A 14 -25.75 -15.81 7.11
C THR A 14 -24.58 -15.10 7.79
N LEU A 15 -24.44 -15.26 9.12
CA LEU A 15 -23.32 -14.68 9.87
C LEU A 15 -21.97 -15.27 9.46
N GLU A 16 -21.91 -16.58 9.20
CA GLU A 16 -20.70 -17.23 8.71
C GLU A 16 -20.33 -16.73 7.31
N ASP A 17 -21.31 -16.63 6.41
CA ASP A 17 -21.12 -16.12 5.05
C ASP A 17 -20.62 -14.66 5.06
N VAL A 18 -21.22 -13.80 5.90
CA VAL A 18 -20.77 -12.41 6.05
C VAL A 18 -19.36 -12.34 6.64
N ARG A 19 -19.04 -13.18 7.63
CA ARG A 19 -17.68 -13.24 8.19
C ARG A 19 -16.65 -13.64 7.14
N ALA A 20 -16.98 -14.61 6.29
CA ALA A 20 -16.11 -15.02 5.19
C ALA A 20 -15.90 -13.88 4.17
N GLN A 21 -16.96 -13.12 3.85
CA GLN A 21 -16.86 -11.95 2.97
C GLN A 21 -15.98 -10.84 3.57
N LEU A 22 -16.12 -10.56 4.87
CA LEU A 22 -15.26 -9.59 5.56
C LEU A 22 -13.79 -10.00 5.48
N ALA A 23 -13.48 -11.26 5.78
CA ALA A 23 -12.11 -11.77 5.68
C ALA A 23 -11.54 -11.71 4.25
N ALA A 24 -12.39 -11.91 3.24
CA ALA A 24 -12.00 -11.74 1.85
C ALA A 24 -11.65 -10.27 1.52
N ILE A 25 -12.45 -9.32 2.00
CA ILE A 25 -12.19 -7.88 1.85
C ILE A 25 -10.86 -7.51 2.52
N ASP A 26 -10.61 -7.98 3.75
CA ASP A 26 -9.33 -7.74 4.43
C ASP A 26 -8.14 -8.25 3.62
N GLY A 27 -8.28 -9.43 3.00
CA GLY A 27 -7.26 -9.99 2.09
C GLY A 27 -7.04 -9.14 0.83
N GLU A 28 -8.10 -8.57 0.24
CA GLU A 28 -7.99 -7.67 -0.90
C GLU A 28 -7.30 -6.35 -0.52
N VAL A 29 -7.64 -5.79 0.65
CA VAL A 29 -7.00 -4.58 1.18
C VAL A 29 -5.49 -4.79 1.34
N GLU A 30 -5.07 -5.90 1.96
CA GLU A 30 -3.65 -6.19 2.16
C GLU A 30 -2.90 -6.35 0.83
N LYS A 31 -3.52 -7.00 -0.15
CA LYS A 31 -2.95 -7.17 -1.49
C LYS A 31 -2.75 -5.83 -2.19
N GLU A 32 -3.72 -4.93 -2.14
CA GLU A 32 -3.57 -3.60 -2.76
C GLU A 32 -2.57 -2.73 -2.00
N LEU A 33 -2.51 -2.82 -0.66
CA LEU A 33 -1.45 -2.17 0.13
C LEU A 33 -0.06 -2.65 -0.28
N GLN A 34 0.13 -3.94 -0.51
CA GLN A 34 1.40 -4.49 -0.99
C GLN A 34 1.75 -3.94 -2.38
N ARG A 35 0.77 -3.86 -3.30
CA ARG A 35 0.98 -3.25 -4.61
C ARG A 35 1.40 -1.79 -4.49
N VAL A 36 0.72 -1.00 -3.67
CA VAL A 36 1.07 0.42 -3.44
C VAL A 36 2.50 0.55 -2.89
N ARG A 37 2.89 -0.29 -1.93
CA ARG A 37 4.27 -0.32 -1.40
C ARG A 37 5.30 -0.61 -2.50
N GLN A 38 5.04 -1.57 -3.39
CA GLN A 38 5.93 -1.88 -4.51
C GLN A 38 6.05 -0.71 -5.50
N THR A 39 4.92 -0.11 -5.88
CA THR A 39 4.91 1.07 -6.77
C THR A 39 5.70 2.22 -6.17
N LEU A 40 5.55 2.49 -4.88
CA LEU A 40 6.29 3.56 -4.21
C LEU A 40 7.79 3.28 -4.19
N ALA A 41 8.21 2.05 -3.89
CA ALA A 41 9.62 1.67 -3.93
C ALA A 41 10.21 1.89 -5.34
N GLN A 42 9.49 1.49 -6.38
CA GLN A 42 9.91 1.69 -7.77
C GLN A 42 10.03 3.17 -8.14
N LEU A 43 9.05 4.00 -7.75
CA LEU A 43 9.08 5.43 -8.01
C LEU A 43 10.23 6.13 -7.29
N GLN A 44 10.55 5.70 -6.07
CA GLN A 44 11.70 6.22 -5.33
C GLN A 44 13.03 5.84 -5.96
N GLU A 45 13.16 4.59 -6.44
CA GLU A 45 14.35 4.15 -7.16
C GLU A 45 14.53 4.95 -8.46
N GLN A 46 13.46 5.14 -9.22
CA GLN A 46 13.48 5.98 -10.43
C GLN A 46 13.87 7.42 -10.12
N LYS A 47 13.27 8.03 -9.08
CA LYS A 47 13.62 9.38 -8.63
C LYS A 47 15.11 9.46 -8.28
N LYS A 48 15.63 8.51 -7.51
CA LYS A 48 17.04 8.46 -7.14
C LYS A 48 17.95 8.35 -8.38
N SER A 49 17.61 7.47 -9.31
CA SER A 49 18.38 7.33 -10.56
C SER A 49 18.41 8.63 -11.35
N LEU A 50 17.28 9.34 -11.45
CA LEU A 50 17.21 10.62 -12.16
C LEU A 50 18.00 11.72 -11.44
N LYS A 51 17.99 11.76 -10.10
CA LYS A 51 18.83 12.67 -9.32
C LYS A 51 20.31 12.44 -9.62
N MET A 52 20.77 11.18 -9.60
CA MET A 52 22.17 10.85 -9.93
C MET A 52 22.55 11.29 -11.34
N VAL A 53 21.66 11.13 -12.32
CA VAL A 53 21.88 11.61 -13.69
C VAL A 53 21.97 13.13 -13.73
N TYR A 54 21.04 13.84 -13.06
CA TYR A 54 21.05 15.30 -12.98
C TYR A 54 22.34 15.81 -12.36
N GLU A 55 22.74 15.29 -11.21
CA GLU A 55 23.97 15.67 -10.52
C GLU A 55 25.21 15.41 -11.39
N GLY A 56 25.24 14.28 -12.10
CA GLY A 56 26.30 13.97 -13.05
C GLY A 56 26.42 15.01 -14.16
N ILE A 57 25.28 15.41 -14.76
CA ILE A 57 25.23 16.42 -15.81
C ILE A 57 25.59 17.81 -15.26
N ALA A 58 25.05 18.20 -14.11
CA ALA A 58 25.34 19.48 -13.46
C ALA A 58 26.85 19.62 -13.21
N LYS A 59 27.49 18.56 -12.68
CA LYS A 59 28.93 18.50 -12.46
C LYS A 59 29.73 18.66 -13.75
N LEU A 60 29.32 18.02 -14.85
CA LEU A 60 29.97 18.17 -16.16
C LEU A 60 29.87 19.60 -16.72
N LEU A 61 28.77 20.29 -16.41
CA LEU A 61 28.53 21.68 -16.82
C LEU A 61 29.14 22.71 -15.84
N GLY A 62 29.67 22.27 -14.70
CA GLY A 62 30.17 23.17 -13.65
C GLY A 62 29.06 23.90 -12.89
N ILE A 63 27.83 23.38 -12.91
CA ILE A 63 26.67 23.91 -12.19
C ILE A 63 26.63 23.25 -10.80
N GLU A 64 26.42 24.05 -9.75
CA GLU A 64 26.20 23.55 -8.40
C GLU A 64 24.79 22.96 -8.29
N SER A 65 24.69 21.73 -7.77
CA SER A 65 23.41 21.02 -7.64
C SER A 65 22.59 21.62 -6.50
N ASP A 66 21.34 21.95 -6.78
CA ASP A 66 20.35 22.48 -5.85
C ASP A 66 19.35 21.42 -5.35
N LEU A 67 19.55 20.16 -5.72
CA LEU A 67 18.68 19.08 -5.28
C LEU A 67 18.95 18.69 -3.82
N GLU A 68 17.91 18.75 -2.98
CA GLU A 68 17.97 18.25 -1.61
C GLU A 68 18.12 16.72 -1.56
N GLU A 69 18.89 16.21 -0.59
CA GLU A 69 18.88 14.80 -0.22
C GLU A 69 17.50 14.45 0.37
N ASP A 70 16.80 13.48 -0.21
CA ASP A 70 15.49 13.09 0.30
C ASP A 70 15.66 12.43 1.67
N ALA A 71 15.06 13.02 2.71
CA ALA A 71 14.80 12.30 3.95
C ALA A 71 13.92 11.09 3.64
N THR A 72 14.46 9.89 3.82
CA THR A 72 13.76 8.62 3.59
C THR A 72 12.71 8.39 4.68
N ASP A 73 11.69 9.22 4.79
CA ASP A 73 10.53 8.92 5.63
C ASP A 73 9.39 8.38 4.76
N THR A 74 9.47 7.09 4.48
CA THR A 74 8.33 6.28 4.05
C THR A 74 7.77 5.52 5.23
N SER A 75 7.34 6.22 6.27
CA SER A 75 6.42 5.64 7.25
C SER A 75 5.02 5.46 6.64
N ILE A 76 4.90 4.48 5.74
CA ILE A 76 3.60 3.84 5.56
C ILE A 76 3.44 2.92 6.77
N PRO A 77 2.55 3.24 7.73
CA PRO A 77 2.38 2.41 8.90
C PRO A 77 2.08 0.98 8.42
N LYS A 78 2.82 0.01 8.97
CA LYS A 78 2.35 -1.37 8.99
C LYS A 78 1.24 -1.39 10.04
N MET A 79 0.01 -1.69 9.62
CA MET A 79 -0.99 -2.22 10.56
C MET A 79 -0.67 -3.68 10.83
#